data_AF-A0A250IRI1-F1
#
_entry.id   AF-A0A250IRI1-F1
#
_cell.length_a   1.000
_cell.length_b   1.000
_cell.length_c   1.000
_cell.angle_alpha   90.00
_cell.angle_beta   90.00
_cell.angle_gamma   90.00
#
_symmetry.space_group_name_H-M   'P 1'
#
loop_
_entity.id
_entity.type
_entity.pdbx_description
1 polymer ?
#
loop_
_entity_poly.entity_id
_entity_poly.type
_entity_poly.pdbx_seq_one_letter_code
_entity_poly.pdbx_strand_id
1 'polypeptide(L)'
;MSTDSLEDNGGRTDRWQSLVAGAFRLEEAPPSENALPPVMQYLDNLLEVFPSSLDPLEDFEGYAVRRMALALRHALERAPGGR
;
A
#
# COMPACT_ATOMS: atom_id res chain seq x y z
N MET A 1 25.32 3.86 26.69
CA MET A 1 25.30 3.55 25.25
C MET A 1 24.19 2.54 25.02
N SER A 2 23.09 2.97 24.40
CA SER A 2 22.07 2.12 23.79
C SER A 2 21.36 2.99 22.74
N THR A 3 21.90 3.04 21.53
CA THR A 3 21.38 3.83 20.40
C THR A 3 20.73 2.93 19.33
N ASP A 4 20.15 1.81 19.74
CA ASP A 4 19.69 0.75 18.82
C ASP A 4 18.18 0.75 18.53
N SER A 5 17.41 1.73 19.00
CA SER A 5 15.92 1.70 18.91
C SER A 5 15.30 2.84 18.08
N LEU A 6 16.12 3.64 17.39
CA LEU A 6 15.63 4.81 16.63
C LEU A 6 15.63 4.61 15.11
N GLU A 7 16.38 3.65 14.57
CA GLU A 7 16.51 3.51 13.11
C GLU A 7 15.37 2.71 12.46
N ASP A 8 14.68 1.82 13.18
CA ASP A 8 13.64 0.95 12.59
C ASP A 8 12.21 1.55 12.67
N ASN A 9 11.98 2.49 13.58
CA ASN A 9 10.67 3.13 13.77
C ASN A 9 10.32 4.14 12.66
N GLY A 10 11.32 4.74 12.01
CA GLY A 10 11.12 5.70 10.92
C GLY A 10 10.47 5.05 9.70
N GLY A 11 11.09 4.00 9.16
CA GLY A 11 10.58 3.28 7.99
C GLY A 11 9.21 2.64 8.22
N ARG A 12 8.96 2.09 9.43
CA ARG A 12 7.63 1.60 9.83
C ARG A 12 6.59 2.71 9.84
N THR A 13 6.92 3.90 10.34
CA THR A 13 5.96 5.02 10.40
C THR A 13 5.67 5.58 9.00
N ASP A 14 6.68 5.67 8.15
CA ASP A 14 6.56 6.30 6.81
C ASP A 14 5.67 5.49 5.85
N ARG A 15 5.71 4.15 5.92
CA ARG A 15 4.81 3.28 5.12
C ARG A 15 3.34 3.42 5.53
N TRP A 16 3.06 3.57 6.84
CA TRP A 16 1.70 3.75 7.34
C TRP A 16 1.15 5.13 6.96
N GLN A 17 1.99 6.16 7.00
CA GLN A 17 1.64 7.47 6.48
C GLN A 17 1.35 7.42 4.98
N SER A 18 2.14 6.67 4.20
CA SER A 18 1.94 6.49 2.76
C SER A 18 0.60 5.80 2.45
N LEU A 19 0.23 4.78 3.23
CA LEU A 19 -1.07 4.11 3.15
C LEU A 19 -2.21 5.12 3.34
N VAL A 20 -2.18 5.88 4.44
CA VAL A 20 -3.25 6.82 4.80
C VAL A 20 -3.31 7.99 3.81
N ALA A 21 -2.17 8.56 3.43
CA ALA A 21 -2.11 9.67 2.48
C ALA A 21 -2.64 9.27 1.10
N GLY A 22 -2.35 8.05 0.65
CA GLY A 22 -2.90 7.53 -0.61
C GLY A 22 -4.41 7.34 -0.56
N ALA A 23 -4.95 6.85 0.56
CA ALA A 23 -6.40 6.73 0.76
C ALA A 23 -7.10 8.10 0.69
N PHE A 24 -6.59 9.11 1.40
CA PHE A 24 -7.14 10.48 1.32
C PHE A 24 -7.13 11.03 -0.11
N ARG A 25 -6.03 10.85 -0.85
CA ARG A 25 -5.95 11.30 -2.25
C ARG A 25 -7.00 10.63 -3.15
N LEU A 26 -7.33 9.37 -2.90
CA LEU A 26 -8.39 8.67 -3.65
C LEU A 26 -9.78 9.17 -3.27
N GLU A 27 -10.01 9.49 -1.99
CA GLU A 27 -11.30 10.03 -1.51
C GLU A 27 -11.55 11.46 -2.00
N GLU A 28 -10.50 12.28 -2.04
CA GLU A 28 -10.54 13.67 -2.51
C GLU A 28 -10.59 13.79 -4.04
N ALA A 29 -10.30 12.70 -4.77
CA ALA A 29 -10.35 12.71 -6.23
C ALA A 29 -11.80 12.95 -6.71
N PRO A 30 -12.00 13.85 -7.68
CA PRO A 30 -13.34 14.08 -8.23
C PRO A 30 -13.87 12.79 -8.88
N PRO A 31 -15.20 12.57 -8.86
CA PRO A 31 -15.82 11.46 -9.56
C PRO A 31 -15.38 11.46 -11.03
N SER A 32 -14.72 10.37 -11.43
CA SER A 32 -14.14 10.21 -12.76
C SER A 32 -14.64 8.90 -13.35
N GLU A 33 -15.05 8.93 -14.62
CA GLU A 33 -15.34 7.70 -15.39
C GLU A 33 -14.09 6.81 -15.54
N ASN A 34 -12.90 7.36 -15.26
CA ASN A 34 -11.61 6.67 -15.33
C ASN A 34 -10.88 6.69 -13.98
N ALA A 35 -11.50 6.13 -12.94
CA ALA A 35 -10.91 6.01 -11.60
C ALA A 35 -9.87 4.87 -11.47
N LEU A 36 -9.77 3.99 -12.48
CA LEU A 36 -8.92 2.79 -12.40
C LEU A 36 -7.41 3.10 -12.37
N PRO A 37 -6.84 3.97 -13.22
CA PRO A 37 -5.39 4.24 -13.20
C PRO A 37 -4.87 4.82 -11.87
N PRO A 38 -5.55 5.80 -11.23
CA PRO A 38 -5.15 6.28 -9.90
C PRO A 38 -5.18 5.18 -8.82
N VAL A 39 -6.20 4.30 -8.86
CA VAL A 39 -6.30 3.17 -7.92
C VAL A 39 -5.18 2.16 -8.15
N MET A 40 -4.86 1.83 -9.41
CA MET A 40 -3.74 0.94 -9.74
C MET A 40 -2.41 1.52 -9.26
N GLN A 41 -2.17 2.81 -9.49
CA GLN A 41 -0.97 3.50 -9.00
C GLN A 41 -0.88 3.48 -7.47
N TYR A 42 -1.99 3.68 -6.76
CA TYR A 42 -2.03 3.57 -5.32
C TYR A 42 -1.65 2.16 -4.84
N LEU A 43 -2.21 1.11 -5.46
CA LEU A 43 -1.88 -0.27 -5.13
C LEU A 43 -0.40 -0.59 -5.39
N ASP A 44 0.18 -0.10 -6.50
CA ASP A 44 1.61 -0.30 -6.79
C ASP A 44 2.50 0.39 -5.75
N ASN A 45 2.15 1.62 -5.34
CA ASN A 45 2.86 2.32 -4.26
C ASN A 45 2.80 1.53 -2.94
N LEU A 46 1.65 0.92 -2.62
CA LEU A 46 1.54 0.07 -1.42
C LEU A 46 2.46 -1.16 -1.50
N LEU A 47 2.62 -1.75 -2.68
CA LEU A 47 3.49 -2.92 -2.85
C LEU A 47 4.98 -2.58 -2.80
N GLU A 48 5.33 -1.33 -3.04
CA GLU A 48 6.68 -0.79 -2.84
C GLU A 48 6.97 -0.56 -1.35
N VAL A 49 6.08 0.15 -0.63
CA VAL A 49 6.31 0.49 0.79
C VAL A 49 6.00 -0.64 1.76
N PHE A 50 5.22 -1.64 1.36
CA PHE A 50 5.04 -2.91 2.06
C PHE A 50 5.66 -4.05 1.23
N PRO A 51 6.99 -4.22 1.27
CA PRO A 51 7.72 -5.13 0.37
C PRO A 51 7.47 -6.61 0.68
N SER A 52 7.83 -7.49 -0.24
CA SER A 52 7.74 -8.96 -0.03
C SER A 52 8.72 -9.50 1.00
N SER A 53 9.71 -8.71 1.42
CA SER A 53 10.68 -9.06 2.45
C SER A 53 10.11 -8.94 3.87
N LEU A 54 8.88 -8.44 4.05
CA LEU A 54 8.23 -8.39 5.36
C LEU A 54 7.98 -9.81 5.87
N ASP A 55 8.60 -10.17 7.00
CA ASP A 55 8.32 -11.41 7.70
C ASP A 55 6.95 -11.31 8.39
N PRO A 56 5.98 -12.19 8.07
CA PRO A 56 4.68 -12.20 8.73
C PRO A 56 4.72 -12.39 10.25
N LEU A 57 5.78 -12.99 10.80
CA LEU A 57 5.94 -13.19 12.24
C LEU A 57 6.41 -11.92 12.95
N GLU A 58 7.16 -11.06 12.26
CA GLU A 58 7.72 -9.82 12.81
C GLU A 58 6.81 -8.61 12.54
N ASP A 59 6.06 -8.62 11.44
CA ASP A 59 5.18 -7.52 11.02
C ASP A 59 3.95 -8.03 10.25
N PHE A 60 3.05 -8.67 10.99
CA PHE A 60 1.83 -9.23 10.43
C PHE A 60 0.94 -8.17 9.76
N GLU A 61 0.87 -6.96 10.33
CA GLU A 61 0.03 -5.89 9.76
C GLU A 61 0.53 -5.45 8.40
N GLY A 62 1.85 -5.26 8.24
CA GLY A 62 2.44 -4.92 6.95
C GLY A 62 2.27 -6.04 5.92
N TYR A 63 2.44 -7.30 6.35
CA TYR A 63 2.12 -8.47 5.52
C TYR A 63 0.65 -8.48 5.07
N ALA A 64 -0.30 -8.22 5.97
CA ALA A 64 -1.73 -8.23 5.67
C ALA A 64 -2.09 -7.14 4.65
N VAL A 65 -1.55 -5.93 4.78
CA VAL A 65 -1.74 -4.84 3.81
C VAL A 65 -1.19 -5.25 2.43
N ARG A 66 0.02 -5.82 2.37
CA ARG A 66 0.58 -6.30 1.10
C ARG A 66 -0.31 -7.35 0.45
N ARG A 67 -0.78 -8.34 1.23
CA ARG A 67 -1.66 -9.41 0.74
C ARG A 67 -2.96 -8.85 0.18
N MET A 68 -3.56 -7.88 0.87
CA MET A 68 -4.75 -7.17 0.41
C MET A 68 -4.48 -6.42 -0.91
N ALA A 69 -3.41 -5.63 -0.97
CA ALA A 69 -3.07 -4.84 -2.16
C ALA A 69 -2.87 -5.73 -3.41
N LEU A 70 -2.16 -6.85 -3.28
CA LEU A 70 -2.01 -7.84 -4.35
C LEU A 70 -3.35 -8.43 -4.80
N ALA A 71 -4.22 -8.82 -3.84
CA ALA A 71 -5.50 -9.42 -4.15
C ALA A 71 -6.41 -8.43 -4.92
N LEU A 72 -6.45 -7.17 -4.48
CA LEU A 72 -7.21 -6.11 -5.15
C LEU A 72 -6.67 -5.82 -6.55
N ARG A 73 -5.35 -5.71 -6.70
CA ARG A 73 -4.73 -5.47 -8.01
C ARG A 73 -5.09 -6.57 -9.01
N HIS A 74 -4.94 -7.84 -8.62
CA HIS A 74 -5.33 -8.97 -9.47
C HIS A 74 -6.82 -9.01 -9.78
N ALA A 75 -7.68 -8.59 -8.84
CA ALA A 75 -9.12 -8.52 -9.08
C ALA A 75 -9.46 -7.44 -10.13
N LEU A 76 -8.82 -6.27 -10.03
CA LEU A 76 -9.01 -5.16 -10.97
C LEU A 76 -8.47 -5.47 -12.37
N GLU A 77 -7.30 -6.11 -12.48
CA GLU A 77 -6.74 -6.57 -13.77
C GLU A 77 -7.63 -7.59 -14.49
N ARG A 78 -8.46 -8.34 -13.74
CA ARG A 78 -9.40 -9.33 -14.27
C ARG A 78 -10.78 -8.75 -14.58
N ALA A 79 -11.07 -7.53 -14.15
CA ALA A 79 -12.37 -6.92 -14.35
C ALA A 79 -12.59 -6.58 -15.85
N PRO A 80 -13.77 -6.87 -16.43
CA PRO A 80 -14.08 -6.46 -17.79
C PRO A 80 -14.12 -4.93 -17.86
N GLY A 81 -13.12 -4.32 -18.50
CA GLY A 81 -12.87 -2.87 -18.52
C GLY A 81 -11.42 -2.47 -18.23
N GLY A 82 -10.58 -3.41 -17.77
CA GLY A 82 -9.13 -3.20 -17.56
C GLY A 82 -8.23 -3.39 -18.79
N ARG A 83 -8.80 -3.40 -20.01
CA ARG A 83 -8.07 -3.44 -21.29
C ARG A 83 -8.62 -2.40 -22.25
#